data_AF-A0A960YFG0-F1
#
_entry.id   AF-A0A960YFG0-F1
#
_cell.length_a   1.000
_cell.length_b   1.000
_cell.length_c   1.000
_cell.angle_alpha   90.00
_cell.angle_beta   90.00
_cell.angle_gamma   90.00
#
_symmetry.space_group_name_H-M   'P 1'
#
loop_
_entity.id
_entity.type
_entity.pdbx_description
1 polymer ?
#
loop_
_entity_poly.entity_id
_entity_poly.type
_entity_poly.pdbx_seq_one_letter_code
_entity_poly.pdbx_strand_id
1 'polypeptide(L)'
;MFHWLNILIWLVLTTSLFFCKGSNPDTAKLKEASSSIFSELQADLQKRLKESIEKGGIVSAIETCKTASPEIEAEFSKKYNVKIKRVSEKNRNPEHSPDAWEKTIFTEWNKAIAAGNSPFIATFSDSKVFRLMQPIKINNALCLQCHGTVESIKPDVLKKIQ
;
A
#
# COMPACT_ATOMS: atom_id res chain seq x y z
N MET A 1 -66.44 -22.08 -33.85
CA MET A 1 -66.77 -20.88 -33.06
C MET A 1 -65.72 -20.75 -31.97
N PHE A 2 -64.86 -19.73 -32.12
CA PHE A 2 -63.93 -19.12 -31.17
C PHE A 2 -63.10 -19.98 -30.18
N HIS A 3 -61.78 -19.90 -30.43
CA HIS A 3 -60.61 -19.95 -29.53
C HIS A 3 -60.95 -19.62 -28.03
N TRP A 4 -60.20 -20.06 -27.01
CA TRP A 4 -58.93 -19.45 -26.58
C TRP A 4 -58.24 -20.37 -25.53
N LEU A 5 -56.94 -20.61 -25.73
CA LEU A 5 -55.96 -21.02 -24.72
C LEU A 5 -55.83 -19.90 -23.68
N ASN A 6 -55.79 -20.23 -22.39
CA ASN A 6 -55.23 -19.34 -21.36
C ASN A 6 -54.14 -20.08 -20.58
N ILE A 7 -52.94 -20.02 -21.15
CA ILE A 7 -51.68 -20.29 -20.49
C ILE A 7 -51.42 -19.11 -19.54
N LEU A 8 -51.60 -19.33 -18.24
CA LEU A 8 -51.12 -18.42 -17.20
C LEU A 8 -49.60 -18.64 -17.02
N ILE A 9 -48.80 -18.03 -17.91
CA ILE A 9 -47.37 -17.79 -17.63
C ILE A 9 -47.33 -16.74 -16.52
N TRP A 10 -47.04 -17.18 -15.30
CA TRP A 10 -46.52 -16.29 -14.26
C TRP A 10 -45.09 -15.91 -14.65
N LEU A 11 -44.97 -14.74 -15.27
CA LEU A 11 -43.71 -14.05 -15.48
C LEU A 11 -43.18 -13.61 -14.10
N VAL A 12 -42.41 -14.46 -13.44
CA VAL A 12 -41.60 -14.07 -12.28
C VAL A 12 -40.45 -13.23 -12.81
N LEU A 13 -40.70 -11.92 -12.93
CA LEU A 13 -39.65 -10.93 -13.13
C LEU A 13 -38.94 -10.76 -11.78
N THR A 14 -38.05 -11.68 -11.40
CA THR A 14 -37.05 -11.37 -10.37
C THR A 14 -36.10 -10.37 -10.99
N THR A 15 -36.40 -9.08 -10.84
CA THR A 15 -35.38 -8.04 -10.97
C THR A 15 -34.39 -8.28 -9.84
N SER A 16 -33.36 -9.07 -10.14
CA SER A 16 -32.14 -9.04 -9.35
C SER A 16 -31.66 -7.61 -9.39
N LEU A 17 -31.99 -6.85 -8.34
CA LEU A 17 -31.29 -5.65 -7.96
C LEU A 17 -29.85 -6.10 -7.72
N PHE A 18 -29.05 -6.05 -8.78
CA PHE A 18 -27.62 -5.96 -8.67
C PHE A 18 -27.37 -4.72 -7.82
N PHE A 19 -27.19 -4.92 -6.52
CA PHE A 19 -26.55 -3.97 -5.64
C PHE A 19 -25.15 -3.77 -6.21
N CYS A 20 -25.02 -2.81 -7.13
CA CYS A 20 -23.74 -2.25 -7.50
C CYS A 20 -23.21 -1.65 -6.20
N LYS A 21 -22.22 -2.32 -5.59
CA LYS A 21 -21.50 -1.83 -4.42
C LYS A 21 -20.62 -0.67 -4.89
N GLY A 22 -21.27 0.45 -5.22
CA GLY A 22 -20.66 1.68 -5.68
C GLY A 22 -19.84 2.27 -4.54
N SER A 23 -18.55 2.51 -4.79
CA SER A 23 -17.70 3.30 -3.91
C SER A 23 -18.34 4.67 -3.68
N ASN A 24 -18.57 5.04 -2.41
CA ASN A 24 -19.14 6.33 -2.03
C ASN A 24 -18.25 7.46 -2.59
N PRO A 25 -18.76 8.51 -3.27
CA PRO A 25 -17.94 9.58 -3.90
C PRO A 25 -16.85 10.20 -3.00
N ASP A 26 -17.03 10.21 -1.68
CA ASP A 26 -16.00 10.66 -0.74
C ASP A 26 -14.79 9.71 -0.65
N THR A 27 -14.99 8.41 -0.81
CA THR A 27 -13.90 7.41 -0.79
C THR A 27 -12.96 7.53 -1.98
N ALA A 28 -13.47 7.94 -3.15
CA ALA A 28 -12.65 8.18 -4.34
C ALA A 28 -11.70 9.38 -4.13
N LYS A 29 -12.22 10.48 -3.58
CA LYS A 29 -11.41 11.65 -3.22
C LYS A 29 -10.39 11.34 -2.14
N LEU A 30 -10.79 10.59 -1.10
CA LEU A 30 -9.87 10.15 -0.04
C LEU A 30 -8.75 9.26 -0.58
N LYS A 31 -9.06 8.38 -1.54
CA LYS A 31 -8.09 7.54 -2.23
C LYS A 31 -7.07 8.40 -2.99
N GLU A 32 -7.53 9.35 -3.79
CA GLU A 32 -6.67 10.26 -4.55
C GLU A 32 -5.77 11.09 -3.63
N ALA A 33 -6.36 11.71 -2.60
CA ALA A 33 -5.62 12.49 -1.60
C ALA A 33 -4.55 11.64 -0.89
N SER A 34 -4.90 10.42 -0.47
CA SER A 34 -3.96 9.50 0.19
C SER A 34 -2.81 9.10 -0.73
N SER A 35 -3.09 8.77 -1.99
CA SER A 35 -2.05 8.44 -2.97
C SER A 35 -1.13 9.62 -3.29
N SER A 36 -1.65 10.85 -3.27
CA SER A 36 -0.84 12.07 -3.39
C SER A 36 0.11 12.25 -2.20
N ILE A 37 -0.40 12.10 -0.96
CA ILE A 37 0.40 12.16 0.27
C ILE A 37 1.51 11.09 0.23
N PHE A 38 1.21 9.87 -0.20
CA PHE A 38 2.21 8.80 -0.32
C PHE A 38 3.29 9.12 -1.35
N SER A 39 2.93 9.75 -2.46
CA SER A 39 3.88 10.15 -3.51
C SER A 39 4.82 11.24 -3.00
N GLU A 40 4.30 12.21 -2.27
CA GLU A 40 5.12 13.29 -1.67
C GLU A 40 6.04 12.74 -0.55
N LEU A 41 5.54 11.83 0.30
CA LEU A 41 6.36 11.16 1.33
C LEU A 41 7.51 10.37 0.69
N GLN A 42 7.20 9.60 -0.37
CA GLN A 42 8.20 8.81 -1.08
C GLN A 42 9.26 9.68 -1.76
N ALA A 43 8.88 10.85 -2.28
CA ALA A 43 9.79 11.81 -2.87
C ALA A 43 10.73 12.43 -1.82
N ASP A 44 10.20 12.84 -0.65
CA ASP A 44 11.03 13.40 0.42
C ASP A 44 12.03 12.37 0.97
N LEU A 45 11.57 11.14 1.17
CA LEU A 45 12.44 10.04 1.59
C LEU A 45 13.57 9.78 0.57
N GLN A 46 13.26 9.77 -0.72
CA GLN A 46 14.27 9.60 -1.76
C GLN A 46 15.27 10.75 -1.80
N LYS A 47 14.82 11.99 -1.56
CA LYS A 47 15.69 13.15 -1.49
C LYS A 47 16.68 13.03 -0.33
N ARG A 48 16.19 12.79 0.89
CA ARG A 48 17.03 12.61 2.09
C ARG A 48 18.01 11.44 1.95
N LEU A 49 17.56 10.34 1.34
CA LEU A 49 18.42 9.19 1.02
C LEU A 49 19.58 9.61 0.10
N LYS A 50 19.29 10.28 -1.02
CA LYS A 50 20.31 10.72 -1.99
C LYS A 50 21.33 11.64 -1.33
N GLU A 51 20.88 12.64 -0.59
CA GLU A 51 21.76 13.56 0.15
C GLU A 51 22.67 12.82 1.15
N SER A 52 22.15 11.80 1.83
CA SER A 52 22.95 11.01 2.77
C SER A 52 23.99 10.14 2.06
N ILE A 53 23.64 9.59 0.89
CA ILE A 53 24.57 8.80 0.07
C ILE A 53 25.67 9.69 -0.49
N GLU A 54 25.34 10.89 -0.96
CA GLU A 54 26.32 11.86 -1.46
C GLU A 54 27.33 12.27 -0.37
N LYS A 55 26.87 12.42 0.88
CA LYS A 55 27.72 12.84 2.00
C LYS A 55 28.60 11.73 2.58
N GLY A 56 28.14 10.48 2.58
CA GLY A 56 28.80 9.41 3.35
C GLY A 56 28.67 8.00 2.77
N GLY A 57 28.19 7.88 1.54
CA GLY A 57 27.95 6.60 0.88
C GLY A 57 26.80 5.79 1.49
N ILE A 58 26.64 4.57 0.98
CA ILE A 58 25.51 3.68 1.30
C ILE A 58 25.51 3.28 2.77
N VAL A 59 26.67 2.98 3.35
CA VAL A 59 26.77 2.56 4.75
C VAL A 59 26.29 3.66 5.70
N SER A 60 26.65 4.91 5.43
CA SER A 60 26.17 6.07 6.21
C SER A 60 24.66 6.29 6.04
N ALA A 61 24.15 6.08 4.83
CA ALA A 61 22.74 6.24 4.52
C ALA A 61 21.80 5.26 5.26
N ILE A 62 22.31 4.13 5.76
CA ILE A 62 21.51 3.18 6.55
C ILE A 62 21.09 3.80 7.89
N GLU A 63 22.01 4.49 8.57
CA GLU A 63 21.70 5.17 9.84
C GLU A 63 20.69 6.29 9.60
N THR A 64 20.86 7.07 8.53
CA THR A 64 19.89 8.08 8.12
C THR A 64 18.53 7.47 7.81
N CYS A 65 18.46 6.30 7.18
CA CYS A 65 17.17 5.64 6.91
C CYS A 65 16.44 5.25 8.20
N LYS A 66 17.16 4.89 9.26
CA LYS A 66 16.59 4.51 10.55
C LYS A 66 15.90 5.67 11.23
N THR A 67 16.44 6.89 11.12
CA THR A 67 15.88 8.10 11.73
C THR A 67 14.94 8.86 10.79
N ALA A 68 15.27 8.97 9.51
CA ALA A 68 14.51 9.76 8.55
C ALA A 68 13.10 9.19 8.28
N SER A 69 12.93 7.85 8.21
CA SER A 69 11.59 7.28 7.97
C SER A 69 10.57 7.68 9.05
N PRO A 70 10.82 7.44 10.35
CA PRO A 70 9.88 7.86 11.39
C PRO A 70 9.73 9.38 11.51
N GLU A 71 10.78 10.17 11.25
CA GLU A 71 10.71 11.63 11.23
C GLU A 71 9.76 12.14 10.14
N ILE A 72 9.93 11.68 8.90
CA ILE A 72 9.07 12.08 7.77
C ILE A 72 7.63 11.60 8.02
N GLU A 73 7.43 10.39 8.52
CA GLU A 73 6.10 9.88 8.89
C GLU A 73 5.41 10.80 9.92
N ALA A 74 6.15 11.28 10.93
CA ALA A 74 5.62 12.21 11.93
C ALA A 74 5.35 13.61 11.35
N GLU A 75 6.23 14.14 10.49
CA GLU A 75 6.04 15.41 9.77
C GLU A 75 4.76 15.36 8.92
N PHE A 76 4.61 14.30 8.12
CA PHE A 76 3.46 14.13 7.23
C PHE A 76 2.16 13.86 7.99
N SER A 77 2.23 13.08 9.08
CA SER A 77 1.07 12.88 9.96
C SER A 77 0.53 14.20 10.49
N LYS A 78 1.43 15.12 10.91
CA LYS A 78 1.04 16.47 11.37
C LYS A 78 0.55 17.36 10.23
N LYS A 79 1.27 17.41 9.11
CA LYS A 79 0.97 18.25 7.94
C LYS A 79 -0.43 17.97 7.37
N TYR A 80 -0.79 16.68 7.27
CA TYR A 80 -2.04 16.26 6.64
C TYR A 80 -3.12 15.82 7.64
N ASN A 81 -2.82 15.85 8.94
CA ASN A 81 -3.70 15.35 9.99
C ASN A 81 -4.17 13.89 9.74
N VAL A 82 -3.23 13.02 9.40
CA VAL A 82 -3.47 11.59 9.12
C VAL A 82 -2.55 10.72 9.98
N LYS A 83 -2.87 9.43 10.09
CA LYS A 83 -1.89 8.42 10.54
C LYS A 83 -1.25 7.79 9.31
N ILE A 84 0.05 8.01 9.13
CA ILE A 84 0.82 7.42 8.04
C ILE A 84 2.00 6.63 8.62
N LYS A 85 2.20 5.42 8.12
CA LYS A 85 3.34 4.57 8.44
C LYS A 85 3.70 3.72 7.23
N ARG A 86 4.96 3.30 7.15
CA ARG A 86 5.34 2.19 6.27
C ARG A 86 5.05 0.87 6.98
N VAL A 87 4.77 -0.18 6.20
CA VAL A 87 4.55 -1.53 6.72
C VAL A 87 5.29 -2.56 5.88
N SER A 88 5.80 -3.60 6.52
CA SER A 88 6.50 -4.70 5.84
C SER A 88 6.45 -5.99 6.66
N GLU A 89 6.35 -7.14 5.99
CA GLU A 89 6.55 -8.46 6.61
C GLU A 89 8.02 -8.73 6.99
N LYS A 90 8.96 -7.93 6.45
CA LYS A 90 10.40 -7.96 6.76
C LYS A 90 10.85 -6.57 7.22
N ASN A 91 10.19 -6.07 8.27
CA ASN A 91 10.42 -4.72 8.77
C ASN A 91 11.73 -4.62 9.57
N ARG A 92 12.54 -3.59 9.28
CA ARG A 92 13.72 -3.19 10.08
C ARG A 92 13.31 -2.44 11.36
N ASN A 93 12.23 -1.69 11.28
CA ASN A 93 11.62 -1.00 12.42
C ASN A 93 10.44 -1.84 12.95
N PRO A 94 10.46 -2.35 14.19
CA PRO A 94 9.35 -3.11 14.79
C PRO A 94 7.99 -2.41 14.71
N GLU A 95 7.94 -1.09 14.79
CA GLU A 95 6.69 -0.30 14.68
C GLU A 95 6.04 -0.36 13.29
N HIS A 96 6.78 -0.83 12.29
CA HIS A 96 6.30 -1.05 10.91
C HIS A 96 5.81 -2.48 10.68
N SER A 97 5.62 -3.28 11.72
CA SER A 97 4.96 -4.57 11.59
C SER A 97 3.48 -4.41 11.21
N PRO A 98 2.96 -5.30 10.33
CA PRO A 98 1.59 -5.20 9.87
C PRO A 98 0.59 -5.62 10.97
N ASP A 99 -0.51 -4.90 11.07
CA ASP A 99 -1.67 -5.31 11.85
C ASP A 99 -2.49 -6.41 11.16
N ALA A 100 -3.61 -6.82 11.77
CA ALA A 100 -4.45 -7.89 11.24
C ALA A 100 -5.00 -7.59 9.83
N TRP A 101 -5.39 -6.35 9.54
CA TRP A 101 -5.90 -5.96 8.23
C TRP A 101 -4.76 -5.86 7.20
N GLU A 102 -3.62 -5.30 7.57
CA GLU A 102 -2.45 -5.18 6.71
C GLU A 102 -1.93 -6.58 6.30
N LYS A 103 -1.95 -7.55 7.22
CA LYS A 103 -1.59 -8.96 6.94
C LYS A 103 -2.51 -9.62 5.91
N THR A 104 -3.81 -9.33 5.92
CA THR A 104 -4.72 -9.89 4.90
C THR A 104 -4.37 -9.33 3.53
N ILE A 105 -4.03 -8.04 3.44
CA ILE A 105 -3.62 -7.43 2.17
C ILE A 105 -2.30 -8.01 1.66
N PHE A 106 -1.30 -8.22 2.53
CA PHE A 106 -0.07 -8.92 2.13
C PHE A 106 -0.35 -10.32 1.60
N THR A 107 -1.25 -11.07 2.24
CA THR A 107 -1.66 -12.41 1.77
C THR A 107 -2.29 -12.35 0.36
N GLU A 108 -3.14 -11.37 0.10
CA GLU A 108 -3.77 -11.16 -1.21
C GLU A 108 -2.75 -10.74 -2.28
N TRP A 109 -1.82 -9.84 -1.94
CA TRP A 109 -0.72 -9.47 -2.83
C TRP A 109 0.18 -10.65 -3.17
N ASN A 110 0.55 -11.47 -2.19
CA ASN A 110 1.39 -12.65 -2.41
C ASN A 110 0.70 -13.65 -3.35
N LYS A 111 -0.61 -13.88 -3.20
CA LYS A 111 -1.41 -14.70 -4.13
C LYS A 111 -1.47 -14.09 -5.54
N ALA A 112 -1.71 -12.79 -5.64
CA ALA A 112 -1.77 -12.09 -6.92
C ALA A 112 -0.43 -12.20 -7.67
N ILE A 113 0.69 -11.96 -6.98
CA ILE A 113 2.04 -12.07 -7.53
C ILE A 113 2.34 -13.50 -8.00
N ALA A 114 1.99 -14.51 -7.20
CA ALA A 114 2.17 -15.92 -7.58
C ALA A 114 1.37 -16.30 -8.84
N ALA A 115 0.24 -15.62 -9.08
CA ALA A 115 -0.57 -15.78 -10.29
C ALA A 115 -0.14 -14.86 -11.46
N GLY A 116 0.99 -14.16 -11.35
CA GLY A 116 1.48 -13.24 -12.40
C GLY A 116 0.79 -11.88 -12.45
N ASN A 117 -0.04 -11.55 -11.45
CA ASN A 117 -0.73 -10.26 -11.36
C ASN A 117 0.06 -9.24 -10.54
N SER A 118 -0.18 -7.95 -10.79
CA SER A 118 0.38 -6.88 -9.97
C SER A 118 -0.36 -6.73 -8.62
N PRO A 119 0.33 -6.34 -7.54
CA PRO A 119 -0.34 -5.91 -6.33
C PRO A 119 -1.16 -4.63 -6.59
N PHE A 120 -2.23 -4.46 -5.82
CA PHE A 120 -3.25 -3.42 -6.01
C PHE A 120 -3.36 -2.52 -4.78
N ILE A 121 -3.95 -1.33 -4.95
CA ILE A 121 -4.28 -0.46 -3.82
C ILE A 121 -5.48 -1.05 -3.09
N ALA A 122 -5.32 -1.31 -1.80
CA ALA A 122 -6.39 -1.77 -0.92
C ALA A 122 -6.95 -0.62 -0.10
N THR A 123 -8.26 -0.61 0.09
CA THR A 123 -8.95 0.38 0.92
C THR A 123 -9.88 -0.30 1.91
N PHE A 124 -9.98 0.26 3.11
CA PHE A 124 -10.96 -0.11 4.11
C PHE A 124 -11.70 1.15 4.54
N SER A 125 -13.02 1.07 4.69
CA SER A 125 -13.82 2.17 5.19
C SER A 125 -14.94 1.63 6.06
N ASP A 126 -15.09 2.21 7.24
CA ASP A 126 -16.28 2.10 8.08
C ASP A 126 -16.83 3.51 8.38
N SER A 127 -17.74 3.62 9.36
CA SER A 127 -18.36 4.91 9.73
C SER A 127 -17.40 5.90 10.42
N LYS A 128 -16.21 5.47 10.83
CA LYS A 128 -15.25 6.27 11.62
C LYS A 128 -13.89 6.40 10.97
N VAL A 129 -13.48 5.42 10.17
CA VAL A 129 -12.12 5.32 9.65
C VAL A 129 -12.13 4.97 8.17
N PHE A 130 -11.31 5.70 7.42
CA PHE A 130 -10.84 5.31 6.10
C PHE A 130 -9.37 4.93 6.19
N ARG A 131 -8.99 3.79 5.60
CA ARG A 131 -7.61 3.32 5.46
C ARG A 131 -7.33 3.05 4.00
N LEU A 132 -6.11 3.38 3.57
CA LEU A 132 -5.59 3.00 2.27
C LEU A 132 -4.20 2.41 2.45
N MET A 133 -3.96 1.27 1.81
CA MET A 133 -2.67 0.61 1.75
C MET A 133 -2.24 0.50 0.28
N GLN A 134 -1.09 1.10 -0.03
CA GLN A 134 -0.54 1.17 -1.38
C GLN A 134 0.77 0.38 -1.45
N PRO A 135 0.97 -0.48 -2.46
CA PRO A 135 2.20 -1.24 -2.59
C PRO A 135 3.38 -0.33 -2.96
N ILE A 136 4.51 -0.52 -2.28
CA ILE A 136 5.79 0.06 -2.67
C ILE A 136 6.50 -0.93 -3.59
N LYS A 137 6.59 -0.61 -4.88
CA LYS A 137 7.32 -1.44 -5.86
C LYS A 137 8.79 -1.01 -5.86
N ILE A 138 9.68 -1.88 -5.41
CA ILE A 138 11.13 -1.65 -5.46
C ILE A 138 11.62 -2.09 -6.84
N ASN A 139 11.84 -1.13 -7.74
CA ASN A 139 12.25 -1.39 -9.12
C ASN A 139 13.58 -0.68 -9.51
N ASN A 140 14.31 -0.14 -8.54
CA ASN A 140 15.56 0.56 -8.79
C ASN A 140 16.73 -0.10 -8.05
N ALA A 141 17.89 -0.13 -8.70
CA ALA A 141 19.10 -0.77 -8.18
C ALA A 141 19.59 -0.12 -6.87
N LEU A 142 19.37 1.19 -6.70
CA LEU A 142 19.76 1.93 -5.51
C LEU A 142 19.09 1.38 -4.24
N CYS A 143 17.78 1.18 -4.28
CA CYS A 143 17.01 0.63 -3.16
C CYS A 143 17.42 -0.81 -2.85
N LEU A 144 17.72 -1.59 -3.89
CA LEU A 144 18.15 -2.99 -3.74
C LEU A 144 19.55 -3.13 -3.11
N GLN A 145 20.36 -2.07 -3.05
CA GLN A 145 21.63 -2.11 -2.32
C GLN A 145 21.42 -2.35 -0.81
N CYS A 146 20.24 -2.06 -0.27
CA CYS A 146 19.89 -2.30 1.14
C CYS A 146 18.62 -3.14 1.35
N HIS A 147 17.73 -3.21 0.36
CA HIS A 147 16.45 -3.93 0.43
C HIS A 147 16.40 -5.14 -0.53
N GLY A 148 17.55 -5.55 -1.07
CA GLY A 148 17.68 -6.75 -1.91
C GLY A 148 17.65 -8.05 -1.10
N THR A 149 17.98 -9.15 -1.76
CA THR A 149 18.21 -10.43 -1.06
C THR A 149 19.52 -10.37 -0.28
N VAL A 150 19.65 -11.22 0.73
CA VAL A 150 20.86 -11.28 1.59
C VAL A 150 22.12 -11.51 0.74
N GLU A 151 22.00 -12.28 -0.34
CA GLU A 151 23.08 -12.61 -1.26
C GLU A 151 23.46 -11.43 -2.18
N SER A 152 22.51 -10.56 -2.48
CA SER A 152 22.73 -9.40 -3.38
C SER A 152 23.30 -8.17 -2.68
N ILE A 153 23.22 -8.13 -1.35
CA ILE A 153 23.65 -6.99 -0.54
C ILE A 153 25.13 -7.16 -0.16
N LYS A 154 25.92 -6.08 -0.29
CA LYS A 154 27.34 -6.13 0.06
C LYS A 154 27.54 -6.44 1.55
N PRO A 155 28.58 -7.22 1.95
CA PRO A 155 28.75 -7.65 3.33
C PRO A 155 28.87 -6.52 4.36
N ASP A 156 29.48 -5.40 3.99
CA ASP A 156 29.62 -4.21 4.84
C ASP A 156 28.28 -3.51 5.09
N VAL A 157 27.41 -3.45 4.09
CA VAL A 157 26.04 -2.94 4.18
C VAL A 157 25.17 -3.92 4.99
N LEU A 158 25.25 -5.22 4.70
CA LEU A 158 24.45 -6.24 5.36
C LEU A 158 24.66 -6.25 6.88
N LYS A 159 25.90 -6.07 7.35
CA LYS A 159 26.24 -5.96 8.79
C LYS A 159 25.55 -4.80 9.51
N LYS A 160 25.08 -3.79 8.77
CA LYS A 160 24.42 -2.59 9.28
C LYS A 160 22.91 -2.60 9.10
N ILE A 161 22.40 -3.51 8.27
CA ILE A 161 20.96 -3.72 8.12
C ILE A 161 20.51 -4.66 9.24
N GLN A 162 19.88 -4.10 10.25
CA GLN A 162 19.16 -4.82 11.30
C GLN A 162 17.67 -4.54 11.13
#